data_AF-B1P1D8-F1
#
_entry.id   AF-B1P1D8-F1
#
_cell.length_a   1.000
_cell.length_b   1.000
_cell.length_c   1.000
_cell.angle_alpha   90.00
_cell.angle_beta   90.00
_cell.angle_gamma   90.00
#
_symmetry.space_group_name_H-M   'P 1'
#
loop_
_entity.id
_entity.type
_entity.pdbx_description
1 polymer ?
#
loop_
_entity_poly.entity_id
_entity_poly.type
_entity_poly.pdbx_seq_one_letter_code
_entity_poly.pdbx_strand_id
1 'polypeptide(L)'
;MKVSVLITLAVLGVMFVWASAAELEQSGSDQKDSPAWLKSMERIFQSEERECRKMFGGCSKHEDCCAHLACKRTFNYCAWDGSFSK
;
A
#
# COMPACT_ATOMS: atom_id res chain seq x y z
N MET A 1 -23.42 50.93 -15.62
CA MET A 1 -22.65 50.71 -14.37
C MET A 1 -22.90 49.33 -13.76
N LYS A 2 -24.15 48.95 -13.46
CA LYS A 2 -24.50 47.70 -12.74
C LYS A 2 -24.14 46.42 -13.49
N VAL A 3 -24.39 46.37 -14.80
CA VAL A 3 -24.12 45.18 -15.64
C VAL A 3 -22.63 44.85 -15.71
N SER A 4 -21.77 45.87 -15.80
CA SER A 4 -20.31 45.71 -15.84
C SER A 4 -19.77 45.04 -14.57
N VAL A 5 -20.30 45.41 -13.40
CA VAL A 5 -19.90 44.83 -12.10
C VAL A 5 -20.33 43.37 -12.00
N LEU A 6 -21.54 43.04 -12.45
CA LEU A 6 -22.03 41.66 -12.44
C LEU A 6 -21.18 40.74 -13.34
N ILE A 7 -20.77 41.22 -14.51
CA ILE A 7 -19.90 40.47 -15.42
C ILE A 7 -18.54 40.21 -14.75
N THR A 8 -17.93 41.22 -14.13
CA THR A 8 -16.63 41.04 -13.46
C THR A 8 -16.69 40.04 -12.30
N LEU A 9 -17.77 40.04 -11.51
CA LEU A 9 -17.95 39.08 -10.44
C LEU A 9 -18.17 37.65 -10.96
N ALA A 10 -18.92 37.50 -12.05
CA ALA A 10 -19.13 36.20 -12.68
C ALA A 10 -17.80 35.62 -13.21
N VAL A 11 -16.97 36.43 -13.88
CA VAL A 11 -15.65 36.00 -14.38
C VAL A 11 -14.72 35.60 -13.23
N LEU A 12 -14.68 36.39 -12.15
CA LEU A 12 -13.90 36.06 -10.95
C LEU A 12 -14.37 34.75 -10.30
N GLY A 13 -15.69 34.53 -10.21
CA GLY A 13 -16.26 33.29 -9.67
C GLY A 13 -15.89 32.06 -10.52
N VAL A 14 -15.95 32.18 -11.84
CA VAL A 14 -15.52 31.10 -12.75
C VAL A 14 -14.03 30.82 -12.57
N MET A 15 -13.17 31.85 -12.55
CA MET A 15 -11.73 31.66 -12.34
C MET A 15 -11.39 31.05 -10.99
N PHE A 16 -12.12 31.42 -9.92
CA PHE A 16 -11.94 30.83 -8.60
C PHE A 16 -12.29 29.34 -8.58
N VAL A 17 -13.42 28.95 -9.19
CA VAL A 17 -13.81 27.53 -9.31
C VAL A 17 -12.77 26.72 -10.10
N TRP A 18 -12.24 27.28 -11.18
CA TRP A 18 -11.19 26.63 -11.97
C TRP A 18 -9.87 26.50 -11.19
N ALA A 19 -9.48 27.53 -10.43
CA ALA A 19 -8.29 27.47 -9.58
C ALA A 19 -8.43 26.42 -8.47
N SER A 20 -9.58 26.37 -7.80
CA SER A 20 -9.85 25.37 -6.76
C SER A 20 -9.86 23.93 -7.31
N ALA A 21 -10.32 23.73 -8.55
CA ALA A 21 -10.24 22.42 -9.22
C ALA A 21 -8.79 22.03 -9.53
N ALA A 22 -7.96 22.98 -9.97
CA ALA A 22 -6.53 22.74 -10.24
C ALA A 22 -5.73 22.45 -8.95
N GLU A 23 -6.03 23.14 -7.85
CA GLU A 23 -5.38 22.93 -6.54
C GLU A 23 -5.66 21.52 -5.97
N LEU A 24 -6.86 20.96 -6.21
CA LEU A 24 -7.20 19.58 -5.83
C LEU A 24 -6.36 18.53 -6.59
N GLU A 25 -6.07 18.77 -7.87
CA GLU A 25 -5.22 17.87 -8.65
C GLU A 25 -3.74 17.94 -8.23
N GLN A 26 -3.30 19.09 -7.73
CA GLN A 26 -1.92 19.30 -7.33
C GLN A 26 -1.60 18.66 -5.96
N SER A 27 -2.52 18.69 -5.00
CA SER A 27 -2.37 17.96 -3.73
C SER A 27 -2.54 16.43 -3.88
N GLY A 28 -3.25 15.96 -4.91
CA GLY A 28 -3.45 14.54 -5.18
C GLY A 28 -2.30 13.83 -5.90
N SER A 29 -1.41 14.58 -6.56
CA SER A 29 -0.29 13.99 -7.32
C SER A 29 0.94 13.70 -6.45
N ASP A 30 1.22 14.50 -5.41
CA ASP A 30 2.41 14.29 -4.55
C ASP A 30 2.37 12.98 -3.73
N GLN A 31 1.20 12.35 -3.58
CA GLN A 31 1.08 11.06 -2.89
C GLN A 31 1.28 9.84 -3.82
N LYS A 32 1.37 10.04 -5.15
CA LYS A 32 1.45 8.96 -6.15
C LYS A 32 2.88 8.57 -6.55
N ASP A 33 3.89 9.31 -6.08
CA ASP A 33 5.30 9.13 -6.46
C ASP A 33 6.16 8.41 -5.38
N SER A 34 5.59 7.46 -4.62
CA SER A 34 6.38 6.60 -3.73
C SER A 34 6.41 5.11 -4.11
N PRO A 35 6.82 4.74 -5.35
CA PRO A 35 7.22 3.36 -5.64
C PRO A 35 8.48 2.95 -4.86
N ALA A 36 9.27 3.91 -4.36
CA ALA A 36 10.51 3.64 -3.64
C ALA A 36 10.29 2.90 -2.30
N TRP A 37 9.23 3.25 -1.56
CA TRP A 37 8.92 2.58 -0.28
C TRP A 37 8.38 1.17 -0.50
N LEU A 38 7.48 0.97 -1.48
CA LEU A 38 6.98 -0.36 -1.85
C LEU A 38 8.13 -1.28 -2.32
N LYS A 39 9.06 -0.74 -3.12
CA LYS A 39 10.26 -1.47 -3.57
C LYS A 39 11.24 -1.77 -2.43
N SER A 40 11.22 -0.97 -1.35
CA SER A 40 11.98 -1.27 -0.13
C SER A 40 11.35 -2.41 0.67
N MET A 41 10.01 -2.42 0.82
CA MET A 41 9.29 -3.50 1.47
C MET A 41 9.44 -4.81 0.72
N GLU A 42 9.32 -4.79 -0.60
CA GLU A 42 9.50 -5.99 -1.43
C GLU A 42 10.90 -6.59 -1.28
N ARG A 43 11.96 -5.76 -1.18
CA ARG A 43 13.32 -6.26 -0.87
C ARG A 43 13.44 -6.87 0.52
N ILE A 44 12.73 -6.32 1.52
CA ILE A 44 12.73 -6.88 2.88
C ILE A 44 12.08 -8.28 2.85
N PHE A 45 10.93 -8.42 2.18
CA PHE A 45 10.25 -9.71 2.03
C PHE A 45 11.00 -10.72 1.14
N GLN A 46 11.72 -10.27 0.10
CA GLN A 46 12.54 -11.13 -0.75
C GLN A 46 13.84 -11.60 -0.05
N SER A 47 14.35 -10.84 0.93
CA SER A 47 15.59 -11.25 1.63
C SER A 47 15.41 -12.46 2.56
N GLU A 48 14.17 -12.79 2.91
CA GLU A 48 13.82 -14.01 3.66
C GLU A 48 13.60 -15.24 2.76
N GLU A 49 13.72 -15.09 1.43
CA GLU A 49 13.41 -16.10 0.42
C GLU A 49 14.47 -17.21 0.29
N ARG A 50 15.05 -17.66 1.43
CA ARG A 50 15.66 -18.99 1.51
C ARG A 50 14.54 -20.02 1.56
N GLU A 51 14.07 -20.49 0.40
CA GLU A 51 13.14 -21.61 0.10
C GLU A 51 12.14 -22.08 1.20
N CYS A 52 11.71 -21.20 2.10
CA CYS A 52 10.77 -21.55 3.15
C CYS A 52 9.34 -21.44 2.62
N ARG A 53 8.48 -22.28 3.14
CA ARG A 53 7.06 -22.41 2.76
C ARG A 53 6.26 -21.42 3.60
N LYS A 54 5.49 -20.58 2.90
CA LYS A 54 4.56 -19.62 3.50
C LYS A 54 3.40 -20.33 4.21
N MET A 55 2.56 -19.58 4.92
CA MET A 55 1.29 -20.04 5.49
C MET A 55 0.50 -20.86 4.46
N PHE A 56 0.00 -22.04 4.85
CA PHE A 56 -0.66 -23.03 4.00
C PHE A 56 0.20 -23.68 2.90
N GLY A 57 1.49 -23.39 2.84
CA GLY A 57 2.44 -24.12 2.00
C GLY A 57 2.63 -25.55 2.49
N GLY A 58 2.75 -26.50 1.57
CA GLY A 58 3.00 -27.91 1.90
C GLY A 58 4.39 -28.10 2.53
N CYS A 59 4.48 -28.94 3.56
CA CYS A 59 5.72 -29.17 4.32
C CYS A 59 5.86 -30.64 4.72
N SER A 60 7.11 -31.08 4.91
CA SER A 60 7.47 -32.37 5.50
C SER A 60 8.09 -32.21 6.88
N LYS A 61 8.80 -31.11 7.11
CA LYS A 61 9.51 -30.77 8.34
C LYS A 61 9.14 -29.36 8.80
N HIS A 62 9.37 -29.05 10.08
CA HIS A 62 9.13 -27.72 10.61
C HIS A 62 10.04 -26.65 9.98
N GLU A 63 11.28 -27.03 9.66
CA GLU A 63 12.28 -26.17 9.00
C GLU A 63 11.91 -25.80 7.56
N ASP A 64 10.96 -26.53 6.94
CA ASP A 64 10.46 -26.18 5.62
C ASP A 64 9.60 -24.92 5.69
N CYS A 65 9.06 -24.54 6.85
CA CYS A 65 8.16 -23.41 7.02
C CYS A 65 8.95 -22.13 7.37
N CYS A 66 8.44 -20.97 6.95
CA CYS A 66 9.07 -19.68 7.27
C CYS A 66 9.00 -19.35 8.78
N ALA A 67 9.66 -18.26 9.19
CA ALA A 67 9.64 -17.81 10.57
C ALA A 67 8.19 -17.68 11.11
N HIS A 68 8.00 -18.06 12.37
CA HIS A 68 6.70 -18.14 13.04
C HIS A 68 5.73 -19.20 12.51
N LEU A 69 6.15 -20.05 11.57
CA LEU A 69 5.35 -21.15 11.06
C LEU A 69 5.97 -22.50 11.45
N ALA A 70 5.10 -23.49 11.67
CA ALA A 70 5.46 -24.87 11.91
C ALA A 70 4.59 -25.79 11.06
N CYS A 71 5.20 -26.86 10.58
CA CYS A 71 4.51 -27.88 9.82
C CYS A 71 3.46 -28.63 10.67
N LYS A 72 2.18 -28.49 10.33
CA LYS A 72 1.08 -29.27 10.92
C LYS A 72 0.98 -30.62 10.25
N ARG A 73 1.53 -31.65 10.90
CA ARG A 73 1.58 -33.04 10.39
C ARG A 73 0.22 -33.67 10.07
N THR A 74 -0.87 -33.16 10.65
CA THR A 74 -2.23 -33.64 10.38
C THR A 74 -2.64 -33.44 8.91
N PHE A 75 -2.17 -32.36 8.29
CA PHE A 75 -2.55 -31.95 6.93
C PHE A 75 -1.35 -31.54 6.07
N ASN A 76 -0.12 -31.72 6.59
CA ASN A 76 1.15 -31.41 5.93
C ASN A 76 1.24 -29.98 5.38
N TYR A 77 0.79 -28.99 6.14
CA TYR A 77 0.91 -27.56 5.79
C TYR A 77 1.52 -26.71 6.89
N CYS A 78 2.15 -25.61 6.51
CA CYS A 78 2.71 -24.63 7.43
C CYS A 78 1.61 -23.76 8.06
N ALA A 79 1.51 -23.79 9.38
CA ALA A 79 0.60 -22.96 10.15
C ALA A 79 1.37 -22.19 11.22
N TRP A 80 0.81 -21.10 11.73
CA TRP A 80 1.41 -20.36 12.83
C TRP A 80 1.75 -21.28 14.01
N ASP A 81 3.00 -21.17 14.49
CA ASP A 81 3.55 -21.98 15.58
C ASP A 81 3.27 -21.38 16.96
N GLY A 82 2.80 -20.13 17.03
CA GLY A 82 2.50 -19.41 18.27
C GLY A 82 3.72 -18.67 18.86
N SER A 83 4.85 -18.63 18.16
CA SER A 83 6.07 -17.92 18.60
C SER A 83 5.96 -16.39 18.57
N PHE A 84 4.82 -15.83 18.20
CA PHE A 84 4.56 -14.38 18.26
C PHE A 84 4.56 -13.77 19.68
N SER A 85 4.68 -14.59 20.73
CA SER A 85 4.58 -14.17 22.13
C SER A 85 5.85 -14.44 22.96
N LYS A 86 7.05 -14.19 22.42
CA LYS A 86 8.30 -14.24 23.20
C LYS A 86 9.24 -13.11 22.81
#